data_AF-A0A401Q772-F1
#
_entry.id   AF-A0A401Q772-F1
#
_cell.length_a   1.000
_cell.length_b   1.000
_cell.length_c   1.000
_cell.angle_alpha   90.00
_cell.angle_beta   90.00
_cell.angle_gamma   90.00
#
_symmetry.space_group_name_H-M   'P 1'
#
loop_
_entity.id
_entity.type
_entity.pdbx_description
1 polymer ?
#
loop_
_entity_poly.entity_id
_entity_poly.type
_entity_poly.pdbx_seq_one_letter_code
_entity_poly.pdbx_strand_id
1 'polypeptide(L)'
;MSSPSRMELPSVQPIPDGTANVQPIPDGVAQVQPIPDRMASVQPIPDRMASVQPFPVGMTKVQPILNGMANIQPIPDRMANVQPIPDEMAYVQPIPVGIASVQLIPDGMANVQPLPDVMTNVQPIPVGMTKVHPILDGMANIQPTPDRMDNVQPIPDGMANVQPIPDEMAHVEPIPDGMADVQPIPDGMASVHLIPDGMAHVQPIPDGMARVQPIPE
;
A
#
# COMPACT_ATOMS: atom_id res chain seq x y z
N MET A 1 -0.82 -49.10 -0.93
CA MET A 1 -0.24 -47.75 -0.83
C MET A 1 -1.30 -46.79 -1.31
N SER A 2 -2.04 -46.18 -0.38
CA SER A 2 -3.07 -45.19 -0.75
C SER A 2 -2.36 -43.87 -1.00
N SER A 3 -2.48 -43.33 -2.21
CA SER A 3 -2.06 -41.96 -2.52
C SER A 3 -2.80 -40.99 -1.61
N PRO A 4 -2.16 -39.95 -1.05
CA PRO A 4 -2.87 -38.94 -0.30
C PRO A 4 -3.85 -38.23 -1.23
N SER A 5 -5.12 -38.20 -0.85
CA SER A 5 -6.14 -37.40 -1.53
C SER A 5 -5.68 -35.94 -1.54
N ARG A 6 -5.34 -35.41 -2.72
CA ARG A 6 -5.05 -33.98 -2.90
C ARG A 6 -6.32 -33.22 -2.56
N MET A 7 -6.34 -32.54 -1.41
CA MET A 7 -7.41 -31.62 -1.04
C MET A 7 -7.26 -30.41 -1.98
N GLU A 8 -8.02 -30.39 -3.08
CA GLU A 8 -8.08 -29.21 -3.95
C GLU A 8 -8.82 -28.11 -3.19
N LEU A 9 -8.08 -27.06 -2.82
CA LEU A 9 -8.66 -25.86 -2.23
C LEU A 9 -9.55 -25.14 -3.27
N PRO A 10 -10.66 -24.52 -2.85
CA PRO A 10 -11.61 -23.90 -3.78
C PRO A 10 -11.00 -22.68 -4.51
N SER A 11 -11.55 -22.39 -5.70
CA SER A 11 -11.29 -21.17 -6.49
C SER A 11 -12.59 -20.39 -6.64
N VAL A 12 -12.57 -19.06 -6.50
CA VAL A 12 -13.77 -18.21 -6.52
C VAL A 12 -13.58 -17.00 -7.46
N GLN A 13 -14.57 -16.72 -8.32
CA GLN A 13 -14.57 -15.58 -9.26
C GLN A 13 -15.93 -14.86 -9.23
N PRO A 14 -16.23 -14.05 -8.20
CA PRO A 14 -17.47 -13.29 -8.15
C PRO A 14 -17.38 -12.03 -9.02
N ILE A 15 -18.47 -11.71 -9.74
CA ILE A 15 -18.61 -10.49 -10.57
C ILE A 15 -19.89 -9.73 -10.18
N PRO A 16 -19.94 -9.06 -9.01
CA PRO A 16 -21.08 -8.24 -8.63
C PRO A 16 -21.10 -6.91 -9.42
N ASP A 17 -22.26 -6.50 -9.93
CA ASP A 17 -22.46 -5.24 -10.67
C ASP A 17 -23.64 -4.45 -10.09
N GLY A 18 -23.47 -3.14 -9.90
CA GLY A 18 -24.55 -2.19 -9.61
C GLY A 18 -25.21 -2.36 -8.23
N THR A 19 -24.53 -3.00 -7.28
CA THR A 19 -25.05 -3.24 -5.93
C THR A 19 -24.72 -2.10 -4.97
N ALA A 20 -25.66 -1.76 -4.08
CA ALA A 20 -25.46 -0.67 -3.13
C ALA A 20 -24.44 -1.03 -2.04
N ASN A 21 -24.53 -2.23 -1.45
CA ASN A 21 -23.67 -2.66 -0.34
C ASN A 21 -23.33 -4.14 -0.49
N VAL A 22 -22.05 -4.52 -0.34
CA VAL A 22 -21.59 -5.92 -0.39
C VAL A 22 -20.56 -6.21 0.71
N GLN A 23 -20.71 -7.34 1.39
CA GLN A 23 -19.84 -7.78 2.48
C GLN A 23 -19.50 -9.28 2.33
N PRO A 24 -18.60 -9.65 1.40
CA PRO A 24 -18.19 -11.05 1.24
C PRO A 24 -17.19 -11.46 2.34
N ILE A 25 -17.29 -12.70 2.83
CA ILE A 25 -16.45 -13.24 3.90
C ILE A 25 -15.92 -14.62 3.46
N PRO A 26 -15.01 -14.69 2.46
CA PRO A 26 -14.41 -15.95 2.05
C PRO A 26 -13.31 -16.39 3.05
N ASP A 27 -13.19 -17.69 3.29
CA ASP A 27 -12.19 -18.29 4.20
C ASP A 27 -11.55 -19.52 3.52
N GLY A 28 -10.22 -19.61 3.59
CA GLY A 28 -9.47 -20.80 3.17
C GLY A 28 -9.47 -21.06 1.66
N VAL A 29 -9.44 -20.00 0.86
CA VAL A 29 -9.54 -20.08 -0.61
C VAL A 29 -8.15 -20.03 -1.25
N ALA A 30 -7.86 -20.92 -2.19
CA ALA A 30 -6.55 -20.92 -2.85
C ALA A 30 -6.39 -19.80 -3.88
N GLN A 31 -7.45 -19.47 -4.61
CA GLN A 31 -7.41 -18.50 -5.71
C GLN A 31 -8.71 -17.67 -5.73
N VAL A 32 -8.59 -16.35 -5.71
CA VAL A 32 -9.74 -15.44 -5.81
C VAL A 32 -9.46 -14.34 -6.83
N GLN A 33 -10.37 -14.16 -7.79
CA GLN A 33 -10.27 -13.12 -8.83
C GLN A 33 -11.61 -12.40 -9.02
N PRO A 34 -12.05 -11.56 -8.07
CA PRO A 34 -13.30 -10.83 -8.20
C PRO A 34 -13.15 -9.64 -9.15
N ILE A 35 -14.21 -9.35 -9.91
CA ILE A 35 -14.28 -8.16 -10.78
C ILE A 35 -15.56 -7.37 -10.49
N PRO A 36 -15.64 -6.69 -9.34
CA PRO A 36 -16.86 -5.98 -8.99
C PRO A 36 -16.92 -4.58 -9.62
N ASP A 37 -18.08 -4.16 -10.13
CA ASP A 37 -18.26 -2.88 -10.82
C ASP A 37 -19.35 -2.02 -10.16
N ARG A 38 -19.12 -0.70 -10.11
CA ARG A 38 -20.10 0.35 -9.73
C ARG A 38 -20.84 0.10 -8.42
N MET A 39 -20.09 -0.12 -7.34
CA MET A 39 -20.67 -0.30 -6.00
C MET A 39 -20.55 0.93 -5.11
N ALA A 40 -21.59 1.21 -4.33
CA ALA A 40 -21.55 2.33 -3.40
C ALA A 40 -20.74 2.01 -2.13
N SER A 41 -20.87 0.81 -1.55
CA SER A 41 -20.05 0.38 -0.41
C SER A 41 -19.67 -1.10 -0.46
N VAL A 42 -18.40 -1.39 -0.14
CA VAL A 42 -17.86 -2.77 -0.10
C VAL A 42 -17.02 -2.95 1.16
N GLN A 43 -17.26 -4.05 1.89
CA GLN A 43 -16.56 -4.36 3.14
C GLN A 43 -16.17 -5.84 3.20
N PRO A 44 -15.25 -6.31 2.34
CA PRO A 44 -14.87 -7.71 2.33
C PRO A 44 -14.02 -8.05 3.56
N ILE A 45 -14.23 -9.25 4.12
CA ILE A 45 -13.47 -9.78 5.25
C ILE A 45 -12.90 -11.16 4.89
N PRO A 46 -11.97 -11.25 3.93
CA PRO A 46 -11.32 -12.50 3.61
C PRO A 46 -10.29 -12.93 4.65
N ASP A 47 -10.21 -14.24 4.85
CA ASP A 47 -9.20 -14.89 5.70
C ASP A 47 -8.48 -16.01 4.93
N ARG A 48 -7.17 -16.14 5.15
CA ARG A 48 -6.33 -17.26 4.67
C ARG A 48 -6.44 -17.53 3.16
N MET A 49 -6.04 -16.56 2.35
CA MET A 49 -6.05 -16.68 0.89
C MET A 49 -4.64 -16.77 0.29
N ALA A 50 -4.40 -17.74 -0.60
CA ALA A 50 -3.05 -17.98 -1.12
C ALA A 50 -2.68 -17.16 -2.38
N SER A 51 -3.67 -16.65 -3.11
CA SER A 51 -3.49 -15.86 -4.33
C SER A 51 -4.76 -15.08 -4.65
N VAL A 52 -4.61 -13.77 -4.77
CA VAL A 52 -5.73 -12.82 -4.74
C VAL A 52 -5.50 -11.73 -5.78
N GLN A 53 -6.29 -11.72 -6.86
CA GLN A 53 -6.15 -10.75 -7.96
C GLN A 53 -7.50 -10.08 -8.26
N PRO A 54 -7.94 -9.13 -7.43
CA PRO A 54 -9.19 -8.41 -7.64
C PRO A 54 -9.02 -7.23 -8.60
N PHE A 55 -10.03 -7.00 -9.44
CA PHE A 55 -10.09 -5.88 -10.40
C PHE A 55 -11.35 -5.03 -10.17
N PRO A 56 -11.45 -4.33 -9.02
CA PRO A 56 -12.62 -3.52 -8.70
C PRO A 56 -12.63 -2.21 -9.50
N VAL A 57 -13.80 -1.82 -10.00
CA VAL A 57 -13.97 -0.58 -10.77
C VAL A 57 -15.10 0.28 -10.19
N GLY A 58 -14.85 1.59 -10.07
CA GLY A 58 -15.90 2.58 -9.83
C GLY A 58 -16.60 2.46 -8.47
N MET A 59 -15.84 2.35 -7.38
CA MET A 59 -16.42 2.21 -6.04
C MET A 59 -16.32 3.48 -5.21
N THR A 60 -17.33 3.75 -4.38
CA THR A 60 -17.40 5.00 -3.61
C THR A 60 -16.86 4.89 -2.17
N LYS A 61 -16.97 3.70 -1.55
CA LYS A 61 -16.45 3.44 -0.20
C LYS A 61 -16.03 1.98 -0.06
N VAL A 62 -14.75 1.74 0.22
CA VAL A 62 -14.20 0.37 0.29
C VAL A 62 -13.39 0.20 1.56
N GLN A 63 -13.83 -0.68 2.46
CA GLN A 63 -13.22 -0.91 3.78
C GLN A 63 -12.95 -2.41 3.99
N PRO A 64 -11.94 -2.97 3.31
CA PRO A 64 -11.60 -4.38 3.45
C PRO A 64 -10.81 -4.63 4.74
N ILE A 65 -11.10 -5.73 5.41
CA ILE A 65 -10.29 -6.27 6.51
C ILE A 65 -9.71 -7.58 6.01
N LEU A 66 -8.39 -7.66 5.84
CA LEU A 66 -7.75 -8.77 5.15
C LEU A 66 -6.79 -9.48 6.11
N ASN A 67 -6.90 -10.80 6.28
CA ASN A 67 -6.00 -11.52 7.19
C ASN A 67 -5.32 -12.71 6.47
N GLY A 68 -4.01 -12.83 6.65
CA GLY A 68 -3.25 -14.04 6.33
C GLY A 68 -3.25 -14.35 4.84
N MET A 69 -2.93 -13.37 4.00
CA MET A 69 -2.94 -13.56 2.55
C MET A 69 -1.53 -13.62 1.96
N ALA A 70 -1.39 -14.36 0.86
CA ALA A 70 -0.18 -14.40 0.05
C ALA A 70 -0.49 -14.08 -1.43
N ASN A 71 0.52 -13.57 -2.14
CA ASN A 71 0.47 -13.30 -3.59
C ASN A 71 -0.74 -12.44 -4.00
N ILE A 72 -0.74 -11.19 -3.57
CA ILE A 72 -1.89 -10.28 -3.68
C ILE A 72 -1.59 -9.20 -4.72
N GLN A 73 -2.38 -9.15 -5.79
CA GLN A 73 -2.18 -8.24 -6.92
C GLN A 73 -3.48 -7.51 -7.30
N PRO A 74 -3.99 -6.61 -6.45
CA PRO A 74 -5.21 -5.87 -6.73
C PRO A 74 -4.95 -4.75 -7.73
N ILE A 75 -5.89 -4.57 -8.67
CA ILE A 75 -5.86 -3.47 -9.65
C ILE A 75 -7.16 -2.68 -9.54
N PRO A 76 -7.32 -1.85 -8.50
CA PRO A 76 -8.50 -1.00 -8.35
C PRO A 76 -8.43 0.22 -9.29
N ASP A 77 -9.55 0.53 -9.95
CA ASP A 77 -9.69 1.70 -10.82
C ASP A 77 -10.85 2.60 -10.36
N ARG A 78 -10.59 3.91 -10.29
CA ARG A 78 -11.58 4.96 -9.97
C ARG A 78 -12.31 4.72 -8.66
N MET A 79 -11.58 4.81 -7.56
CA MET A 79 -12.12 4.59 -6.22
C MET A 79 -12.22 5.92 -5.45
N ALA A 80 -13.28 6.07 -4.68
CA ALA A 80 -13.35 7.07 -3.61
C ALA A 80 -13.26 6.36 -2.26
N ASN A 81 -12.58 7.00 -1.29
CA ASN A 81 -12.52 6.58 0.12
C ASN A 81 -12.22 5.09 0.32
N VAL A 82 -10.94 4.73 0.22
CA VAL A 82 -10.47 3.36 0.44
C VAL A 82 -9.80 3.28 1.82
N GLN A 83 -10.24 2.38 2.67
CA GLN A 83 -9.73 2.21 4.03
C GLN A 83 -9.40 0.75 4.36
N PRO A 84 -8.31 0.19 3.80
CA PRO A 84 -7.92 -1.19 4.03
C PRO A 84 -7.25 -1.38 5.39
N ILE A 85 -7.51 -2.51 6.02
CA ILE A 85 -6.82 -2.99 7.22
C ILE A 85 -6.29 -4.40 6.93
N PRO A 86 -5.14 -4.52 6.26
CA PRO A 86 -4.52 -5.82 6.02
C PRO A 86 -3.61 -6.22 7.19
N ASP A 87 -3.61 -7.52 7.50
CA ASP A 87 -2.83 -8.15 8.55
C ASP A 87 -2.15 -9.42 8.00
N GLU A 88 -0.87 -9.62 8.36
CA GLU A 88 -0.04 -10.75 7.98
C GLU A 88 -0.03 -11.05 6.46
N MET A 89 0.58 -10.17 5.68
CA MET A 89 0.56 -10.25 4.21
C MET A 89 1.94 -10.48 3.60
N ALA A 90 2.02 -11.33 2.57
CA ALA A 90 3.25 -11.59 1.84
C ALA A 90 3.09 -11.43 0.32
N TYR A 91 4.08 -10.82 -0.33
CA TYR A 91 4.13 -10.63 -1.78
C TYR A 91 2.94 -9.82 -2.30
N VAL A 92 2.92 -8.54 -1.95
CA VAL A 92 1.80 -7.62 -2.20
C VAL A 92 2.20 -6.61 -3.28
N GLN A 93 1.49 -6.62 -4.40
CA GLN A 93 1.77 -5.76 -5.57
C GLN A 93 0.50 -5.05 -6.07
N PRO A 94 0.00 -4.05 -5.33
CA PRO A 94 -1.19 -3.31 -5.72
C PRO A 94 -0.86 -2.30 -6.82
N ILE A 95 -1.75 -2.17 -7.80
CA ILE A 95 -1.63 -1.22 -8.92
C ILE A 95 -2.90 -0.37 -8.97
N PRO A 96 -3.10 0.54 -8.01
CA PRO A 96 -4.28 1.40 -7.99
C PRO A 96 -4.17 2.53 -9.03
N VAL A 97 -5.29 2.83 -9.68
CA VAL A 97 -5.40 3.95 -10.63
C VAL A 97 -6.54 4.87 -10.21
N GLY A 98 -6.22 6.14 -9.97
CA GLY A 98 -7.21 7.18 -9.67
C GLY A 98 -7.96 6.94 -8.36
N ILE A 99 -7.31 7.21 -7.23
CA ILE A 99 -7.95 7.12 -5.91
C ILE A 99 -7.97 8.48 -5.20
N ALA A 100 -9.16 8.92 -4.79
CA ALA A 100 -9.34 10.27 -4.23
C ALA A 100 -8.98 10.42 -2.73
N SER A 101 -9.02 9.31 -1.97
CA SER A 101 -8.62 9.27 -0.57
C SER A 101 -8.32 7.85 -0.14
N VAL A 102 -7.18 7.66 0.56
CA VAL A 102 -6.78 6.37 1.13
C VAL A 102 -6.30 6.54 2.55
N GLN A 103 -6.83 5.70 3.45
CA GLN A 103 -6.30 5.52 4.81
C GLN A 103 -5.97 4.04 4.97
N LEU A 104 -4.68 3.70 5.00
CA LEU A 104 -4.22 2.32 4.99
C LEU A 104 -3.57 2.01 6.33
N ILE A 105 -4.03 0.96 7.02
CA ILE A 105 -3.47 0.54 8.32
C ILE A 105 -3.00 -0.91 8.21
N PRO A 106 -1.84 -1.16 7.58
CA PRO A 106 -1.31 -2.49 7.43
C PRO A 106 -0.46 -2.90 8.64
N ASP A 107 -0.59 -4.14 9.07
CA ASP A 107 0.26 -4.77 10.08
C ASP A 107 0.96 -6.00 9.50
N GLY A 108 2.27 -6.14 9.75
CA GLY A 108 3.04 -7.33 9.40
C GLY A 108 3.08 -7.65 7.90
N MET A 109 3.62 -6.76 7.07
CA MET A 109 3.74 -6.99 5.62
C MET A 109 5.18 -7.24 5.15
N ALA A 110 5.34 -8.17 4.20
CA ALA A 110 6.64 -8.49 3.61
C ALA A 110 6.61 -8.50 2.08
N ASN A 111 7.66 -7.94 1.46
CA ASN A 111 7.83 -7.84 0.01
C ASN A 111 6.66 -7.08 -0.65
N VAL A 112 6.59 -5.78 -0.36
CA VAL A 112 5.49 -4.91 -0.80
C VAL A 112 5.99 -3.99 -1.90
N GLN A 113 5.33 -4.01 -3.05
CA GLN A 113 5.71 -3.24 -4.25
C GLN A 113 4.47 -2.58 -4.85
N PRO A 114 3.99 -1.47 -4.26
CA PRO A 114 2.84 -0.74 -4.80
C PRO A 114 3.27 0.10 -5.99
N LEU A 115 2.39 0.18 -7.00
CA LEU A 115 2.56 1.01 -8.20
C LEU A 115 1.33 1.91 -8.40
N PRO A 116 1.04 2.85 -7.48
CA PRO A 116 0.02 3.86 -7.70
C PRO A 116 0.44 4.86 -8.76
N ASP A 117 -0.52 5.16 -9.63
CA ASP A 117 -0.53 6.37 -10.44
C ASP A 117 -1.24 7.46 -9.61
N VAL A 118 -2.19 8.20 -10.17
CA VAL A 118 -2.90 9.30 -9.49
C VAL A 118 -3.57 8.93 -8.15
N MET A 119 -3.10 9.56 -7.06
CA MET A 119 -3.74 9.51 -5.75
C MET A 119 -3.80 10.86 -5.03
N THR A 120 -4.87 11.11 -4.28
CA THR A 120 -4.99 12.30 -3.42
C THR A 120 -5.34 11.88 -1.99
N ASN A 121 -4.88 12.65 -0.99
CA ASN A 121 -5.19 12.46 0.42
C ASN A 121 -4.86 11.04 0.91
N VAL A 122 -3.57 10.74 1.00
CA VAL A 122 -3.06 9.40 1.32
C VAL A 122 -2.44 9.42 2.70
N GLN A 123 -2.98 8.60 3.60
CA GLN A 123 -2.58 8.53 5.01
C GLN A 123 -2.30 7.08 5.43
N PRO A 124 -1.13 6.52 5.06
CA PRO A 124 -0.76 5.17 5.47
C PRO A 124 -0.14 5.18 6.87
N ILE A 125 -0.53 4.21 7.69
CA ILE A 125 -0.05 4.00 9.07
C ILE A 125 0.46 2.56 9.20
N PRO A 126 1.58 2.21 8.53
CA PRO A 126 2.10 0.86 8.56
C PRO A 126 2.83 0.52 9.85
N VAL A 127 2.57 -0.69 10.36
CA VAL A 127 3.26 -1.30 11.49
C VAL A 127 4.00 -2.52 10.98
N GLY A 128 5.33 -2.55 11.14
CA GLY A 128 6.15 -3.70 10.78
C GLY A 128 6.11 -4.08 9.30
N MET A 129 6.81 -3.33 8.45
CA MET A 129 7.00 -3.68 7.04
C MET A 129 8.45 -4.00 6.71
N THR A 130 8.65 -5.00 5.85
CA THR A 130 9.98 -5.36 5.34
C THR A 130 10.00 -5.41 3.82
N LYS A 131 11.08 -4.90 3.22
CA LYS A 131 11.33 -4.91 1.76
C LYS A 131 10.21 -4.20 0.99
N VAL A 132 10.18 -2.88 1.12
CA VAL A 132 9.13 -2.02 0.56
C VAL A 132 9.71 -1.23 -0.60
N HIS A 133 9.22 -1.46 -1.82
CA HIS A 133 9.75 -0.85 -3.04
C HIS A 133 8.63 -0.19 -3.85
N PRO A 134 8.10 0.95 -3.37
CA PRO A 134 7.00 1.63 -4.03
C PRO A 134 7.50 2.45 -5.23
N ILE A 135 6.74 2.42 -6.32
CA ILE A 135 6.91 3.33 -7.46
C ILE A 135 5.64 4.18 -7.50
N LEU A 136 5.76 5.48 -7.30
CA LEU A 136 4.62 6.34 -7.03
C LEU A 136 4.59 7.47 -8.06
N ASP A 137 3.47 7.72 -8.73
CA ASP A 137 3.33 8.81 -9.71
C ASP A 137 2.13 9.70 -9.34
N GLY A 138 2.28 11.01 -9.40
CA GLY A 138 1.15 11.95 -9.31
C GLY A 138 0.38 11.91 -7.99
N MET A 139 1.07 12.05 -6.86
CA MET A 139 0.45 11.99 -5.53
C MET A 139 0.40 13.35 -4.82
N ALA A 140 -0.72 13.65 -4.15
CA ALA A 140 -0.88 14.90 -3.39
C ALA A 140 -1.47 14.70 -1.99
N ASN A 141 -1.03 15.53 -1.04
CA ASN A 141 -1.45 15.52 0.38
C ASN A 141 -1.17 14.16 1.04
N ILE A 142 0.11 13.86 1.23
CA ILE A 142 0.59 12.55 1.65
C ILE A 142 1.12 12.66 3.08
N GLN A 143 0.53 11.92 4.02
CA GLN A 143 0.86 11.98 5.45
C GLN A 143 1.12 10.57 6.01
N PRO A 144 2.25 9.94 5.66
CA PRO A 144 2.57 8.61 6.14
C PRO A 144 3.10 8.67 7.57
N THR A 145 2.65 7.75 8.41
CA THR A 145 3.12 7.61 9.81
C THR A 145 3.54 6.16 10.08
N PRO A 146 4.64 5.69 9.47
CA PRO A 146 5.13 4.33 9.67
C PRO A 146 5.80 4.17 11.03
N ASP A 147 5.59 3.03 11.70
CA ASP A 147 6.20 2.73 13.01
C ASP A 147 7.52 1.95 12.90
N ARG A 148 7.57 0.93 12.03
CA ARG A 148 8.77 0.11 11.80
C ARG A 148 8.87 -0.31 10.35
N MET A 149 9.94 0.12 9.68
CA MET A 149 10.21 -0.28 8.30
C MET A 149 11.68 -0.59 8.05
N ASP A 150 11.93 -1.74 7.42
CA ASP A 150 13.26 -2.19 7.00
C ASP A 150 13.36 -2.32 5.48
N ASN A 151 14.43 -1.77 4.91
CA ASN A 151 14.75 -1.81 3.47
C ASN A 151 13.62 -1.19 2.63
N VAL A 152 13.61 0.14 2.58
CA VAL A 152 12.60 0.93 1.88
C VAL A 152 13.26 1.68 0.73
N GLN A 153 12.85 1.40 -0.50
CA GLN A 153 13.44 1.99 -1.72
C GLN A 153 12.34 2.63 -2.58
N PRO A 154 11.83 3.81 -2.20
CA PRO A 154 10.75 4.47 -2.93
C PRO A 154 11.29 5.24 -4.14
N ILE A 155 10.53 5.20 -5.24
CA ILE A 155 10.78 5.97 -6.47
C ILE A 155 9.52 6.82 -6.73
N PRO A 156 9.40 7.98 -6.08
CA PRO A 156 8.29 8.89 -6.35
C PRO A 156 8.57 9.84 -7.52
N ASP A 157 7.55 10.07 -8.33
CA ASP A 157 7.46 11.11 -9.38
C ASP A 157 6.25 12.02 -9.09
N GLY A 158 6.45 13.33 -9.13
CA GLY A 158 5.36 14.31 -9.09
C GLY A 158 4.57 14.32 -7.77
N MET A 159 5.25 14.43 -6.62
CA MET A 159 4.57 14.52 -5.31
C MET A 159 4.47 15.94 -4.76
N ALA A 160 3.34 16.26 -4.11
CA ALA A 160 3.13 17.54 -3.45
C ALA A 160 2.51 17.42 -2.04
N ASN A 161 2.89 18.32 -1.13
CA ASN A 161 2.40 18.38 0.25
C ASN A 161 2.63 17.07 1.00
N VAL A 162 3.90 16.72 1.21
CA VAL A 162 4.30 15.43 1.80
C VAL A 162 4.80 15.66 3.23
N GLN A 163 4.12 15.09 4.22
CA GLN A 163 4.40 15.27 5.65
C GLN A 163 4.58 13.92 6.36
N PRO A 164 5.74 13.25 6.17
CA PRO A 164 5.99 11.96 6.78
C PRO A 164 6.38 12.12 8.25
N ILE A 165 5.86 11.23 9.10
CA ILE A 165 6.19 11.12 10.53
C ILE A 165 6.60 9.67 10.84
N PRO A 166 7.77 9.24 10.36
CA PRO A 166 8.24 7.88 10.60
C PRO A 166 8.84 7.72 12.00
N ASP A 167 8.58 6.58 12.62
CA ASP A 167 9.34 6.00 13.73
C ASP A 167 10.19 4.82 13.18
N GLU A 168 11.32 4.53 13.84
CA GLU A 168 12.24 3.41 13.59
C GLU A 168 12.34 2.91 12.11
N MET A 169 13.08 3.64 11.27
CA MET A 169 13.39 3.20 9.89
C MET A 169 14.86 2.85 9.68
N ALA A 170 15.10 1.73 9.00
CA ALA A 170 16.44 1.28 8.60
C ALA A 170 16.54 1.05 7.09
N HIS A 171 17.68 1.46 6.52
CA HIS A 171 18.02 1.27 5.10
C HIS A 171 16.97 1.87 4.15
N VAL A 172 16.87 3.19 4.16
CA VAL A 172 15.94 3.95 3.32
C VAL A 172 16.72 4.59 2.16
N GLU A 173 16.37 4.24 0.92
CA GLU A 173 17.07 4.69 -0.30
C GLU A 173 16.09 5.29 -1.33
N PRO A 174 15.55 6.50 -1.08
CA PRO A 174 14.67 7.23 -1.98
C PRO A 174 15.39 7.77 -3.22
N ILE A 175 14.72 7.65 -4.37
CA ILE A 175 15.11 8.26 -5.66
C ILE A 175 13.94 9.12 -6.17
N PRO A 176 13.75 10.33 -5.63
CA PRO A 176 12.65 11.19 -6.05
C PRO A 176 12.95 11.97 -7.32
N ASP A 177 11.92 12.13 -8.15
CA ASP A 177 11.83 13.12 -9.22
C ASP A 177 10.60 14.02 -8.95
N GLY A 178 10.79 15.34 -8.97
CA GLY A 178 9.68 16.29 -8.81
C GLY A 178 8.90 16.18 -7.48
N MET A 179 9.48 16.66 -6.37
CA MET A 179 8.76 16.79 -5.08
C MET A 179 8.68 18.25 -4.61
N ALA A 180 7.51 18.66 -4.14
CA ALA A 180 7.27 19.99 -3.57
C ALA A 180 6.62 19.93 -2.19
N ASP A 181 6.97 20.90 -1.33
CA ASP A 181 6.37 21.10 -0.01
C ASP A 181 6.49 19.86 0.89
N VAL A 182 7.73 19.43 1.12
CA VAL A 182 8.06 18.24 1.91
C VAL A 182 8.49 18.64 3.33
N GLN A 183 7.77 18.16 4.35
CA GLN A 183 8.02 18.49 5.76
C GLN A 183 8.13 17.21 6.61
N PRO A 184 9.30 16.54 6.63
CA PRO A 184 9.49 15.33 7.40
C PRO A 184 9.73 15.63 8.89
N ILE A 185 9.13 14.81 9.76
CA ILE A 185 9.32 14.81 11.22
C ILE A 185 9.72 13.40 11.66
N PRO A 186 10.95 12.96 11.38
CA PRO A 186 11.39 11.61 11.76
C PRO A 186 11.72 11.52 13.26
N ASP A 187 11.43 10.35 13.83
CA ASP A 187 12.04 9.85 15.07
C ASP A 187 12.79 8.54 14.73
N GLY A 188 14.01 8.36 15.25
CA GLY A 188 14.73 7.08 15.12
C GLY A 188 15.11 6.58 13.71
N MET A 189 15.68 7.40 12.82
CA MET A 189 16.21 6.92 11.52
C MET A 189 17.70 6.53 11.56
N ALA A 190 18.01 5.26 11.23
CA ALA A 190 19.35 4.71 11.34
C ALA A 190 20.27 5.02 10.13
N SER A 191 19.74 4.97 8.90
CA SER A 191 20.50 5.23 7.66
C SER A 191 19.59 5.61 6.49
N VAL A 192 19.81 6.78 5.91
CA VAL A 192 19.09 7.29 4.72
C VAL A 192 20.10 7.70 3.64
N HIS A 193 19.94 7.17 2.43
CA HIS A 193 20.67 7.59 1.24
C HIS A 193 19.70 8.21 0.24
N LEU A 194 19.87 9.50 -0.05
CA LEU A 194 18.97 10.25 -0.92
C LEU A 194 19.70 10.60 -2.22
N ILE A 195 19.06 10.30 -3.35
CA ILE A 195 19.52 10.68 -4.70
C ILE A 195 18.43 11.55 -5.33
N PRO A 196 18.38 12.85 -5.02
CA PRO A 196 17.27 13.69 -5.44
C PRO A 196 17.49 14.33 -6.82
N ASP A 197 16.42 14.36 -7.62
CA ASP A 197 16.24 15.28 -8.74
C ASP A 197 14.96 16.10 -8.50
N GLY A 198 14.96 17.40 -8.84
CA GLY A 198 13.73 18.21 -8.83
C GLY A 198 13.01 18.42 -7.49
N MET A 199 13.70 18.47 -6.34
CA MET A 199 13.07 18.78 -5.04
C MET A 199 13.01 20.30 -4.75
N ALA A 200 11.85 20.79 -4.32
CA ALA A 200 11.64 22.18 -3.89
C ALA A 200 10.94 22.26 -2.52
N HIS A 201 11.24 23.30 -1.73
CA HIS A 201 10.58 23.60 -0.46
C HIS A 201 10.61 22.47 0.59
N VAL A 202 11.79 21.89 0.80
CA VAL A 202 12.01 20.85 1.84
C VAL A 202 12.35 21.51 3.17
N GLN A 203 11.58 21.21 4.24
CA GLN A 203 11.81 21.72 5.60
C GLN A 203 11.80 20.57 6.63
N PRO A 204 12.95 19.93 6.90
CA PRO A 204 13.04 18.90 7.93
C PRO A 204 12.93 19.48 9.34
N ILE A 205 12.25 18.77 10.24
CA ILE A 205 12.28 19.03 11.68
C ILE A 205 12.92 17.79 12.35
N PRO A 206 14.25 17.78 12.57
CA PRO A 206 14.94 16.61 13.10
C PRO A 206 14.64 16.35 14.58
N ASP A 207 14.28 15.11 14.91
CA ASP A 207 14.62 14.45 16.17
C ASP A 207 15.29 13.10 15.83
N GLY A 208 16.29 12.64 16.59
CA GLY A 208 16.82 11.26 16.45
C GLY A 208 17.49 10.79 15.13
N MET A 209 17.89 11.64 14.18
CA MET A 209 18.56 11.19 12.94
C MET A 209 20.06 10.87 13.13
N ALA A 210 20.48 9.62 12.83
CA ALA A 210 21.88 9.21 12.99
C ALA A 210 22.79 9.61 11.81
N ARG A 211 22.34 9.43 10.56
CA ARG A 211 23.14 9.67 9.34
C ARG A 211 22.27 9.96 8.10
N VAL A 212 22.57 11.05 7.42
CA VAL A 212 22.03 11.41 6.10
C VAL A 212 23.21 11.66 5.16
N GLN A 213 23.23 11.00 4.01
CA GLN A 213 24.21 11.27 2.95
C GLN A 213 23.49 11.67 1.66
N PRO A 214 23.49 12.97 1.31
CA PRO A 214 23.13 13.38 -0.04
C PRO A 214 24.28 13.03 -0.99
N ILE A 215 23.97 12.38 -2.11
CA ILE A 215 24.91 12.27 -3.23
C ILE A 215 24.75 13.55 -4.06
N PRO A 216 25.78 14.41 -4.18
CA PRO A 216 25.74 15.55 -5.10
C PRO A 216 25.68 15.04 -6.54
N GLU A 217 24.98 15.78 -7.42
CA GLU A 217 25.07 15.62 -8.88
C GLU A 217 26.52 15.55 -9.39
#